data_AF-A0AAD2CUM5-F1
#
_entry.id   AF-A0AAD2CUM5-F1
#
_cell.length_a   1.000
_cell.length_b   1.000
_cell.length_c   1.000
_cell.angle_alpha   90.00
_cell.angle_beta   90.00
_cell.angle_gamma   90.00
#
_symmetry.space_group_name_H-M   'P 1'
#
loop_
_entity.id
_entity.type
_entity.pdbx_description
1 polymer ?
#
loop_
_entity_poly.entity_id
_entity_poly.type
_entity_poly.pdbx_seq_one_letter_code
_entity_poly.pdbx_strand_id
1 'polypeptide(L)'
;MRLPLWKKAALVVALLFSLWILTDDDTSGSKNYHHLAVMTALHRHRPSLRVYRSLLELNLLLWGSVISFYVWSKTIGTKMIGHLLFQPSDEVYKDGFSLLEKSLGRYQRVQTDDDDEFELAPRPESRQAGVPVEGGVEETKDGEDGPLGTDYSGELEMEGDEEGAPAESSLTGPPSVEAAAGLALDSLILVLISLFFFTFSSAEGGTYVDGMAKIDTLKFIALIAAPIFPLLLFVGGFAAAVFPWKKRSEFWKVISLTIGAPFLPVTFRDGFIGDILTSSVRPMQDLAFTTFYFLSGLQGWWSESYSFDAADVPLETNWLLHTMIIPMCTASPLWWRFLQNLRQCYDAKKRWPYLGNALKYFIAAEVAMFGVFNPSRKESFLWLSCFVAATLYQIWWDVFMDWELFVFEKGSVKLRRTRIYQQPWIYWTIFVINFFLRFCWTLSFLPPHYLNRAGVLSDTFEGDLTAILDPTIASAEIIRRTLWGLLRVELEAIKTARKEPHLKGAWVDEQRQLKVKTSSTQSSIHDDDDFEESVNEVRLLGELSIYATIFTGLGMLAAAHRMTF
;
A
#
# COMPACT_ATOMS: atom_id res chain seq x y z
N MET A 1 -26.17 8.08 -14.12
CA MET A 1 -26.63 7.07 -13.14
C MET A 1 -25.46 6.13 -12.83
N ARG A 2 -25.12 5.84 -11.56
CA ARG A 2 -24.02 4.89 -11.26
C ARG A 2 -24.50 3.45 -11.42
N LEU A 3 -23.72 2.59 -12.08
CA LEU A 3 -24.04 1.17 -12.21
C LEU A 3 -23.89 0.44 -10.85
N PRO A 4 -24.81 -0.46 -10.48
CA PRO A 4 -24.67 -1.31 -9.30
C PRO A 4 -23.54 -2.31 -9.48
N LEU A 5 -22.90 -2.73 -8.37
CA LEU A 5 -21.70 -3.57 -8.38
C LEU A 5 -21.84 -4.85 -9.22
N TRP A 6 -23.01 -5.52 -9.18
CA TRP A 6 -23.23 -6.73 -9.97
C TRP A 6 -23.22 -6.50 -11.49
N LYS A 7 -23.69 -5.34 -11.97
CA LYS A 7 -23.61 -4.99 -13.41
C LYS A 7 -22.18 -4.69 -13.83
N LYS A 8 -21.38 -4.08 -12.95
CA LYS A 8 -19.94 -3.88 -13.20
C LYS A 8 -19.19 -5.22 -13.23
N ALA A 9 -19.46 -6.12 -12.28
CA ALA A 9 -18.89 -7.46 -12.27
C ALA A 9 -19.29 -8.26 -13.53
N ALA A 10 -20.55 -8.19 -13.96
CA ALA A 10 -21.00 -8.82 -15.21
C ALA A 10 -20.29 -8.24 -16.44
N LEU A 11 -20.02 -6.93 -16.48
CA LEU A 11 -19.24 -6.31 -17.55
C LEU A 11 -17.77 -6.75 -17.54
N VAL A 12 -17.14 -6.90 -16.37
CA VAL A 12 -15.79 -7.49 -16.25
C VAL A 12 -15.76 -8.92 -16.79
N VAL A 13 -16.74 -9.76 -16.42
CA VAL A 13 -16.84 -11.14 -16.95
C VAL A 13 -17.05 -11.13 -18.47
N ALA A 14 -17.89 -10.24 -18.99
CA ALA A 14 -18.11 -10.11 -20.44
C ALA A 14 -16.83 -9.70 -21.18
N LEU A 15 -16.08 -8.71 -20.67
CA LEU A 15 -14.81 -8.26 -21.27
C LEU A 15 -13.73 -9.35 -21.23
N LEU A 16 -13.62 -10.08 -20.12
CA LEU A 16 -12.71 -11.23 -20.01
C LEU A 16 -13.10 -12.34 -20.99
N PHE A 17 -14.39 -12.61 -21.19
CA PHE A 17 -14.89 -13.57 -22.18
C PHE A 17 -14.63 -13.11 -23.62
N SER A 18 -14.79 -11.81 -23.93
CA SER A 18 -14.42 -11.25 -25.22
C SER A 18 -12.91 -11.35 -25.51
N LEU A 19 -12.06 -11.09 -24.51
CA LEU A 19 -10.61 -11.30 -24.60
C LEU A 19 -10.23 -12.79 -24.73
N TRP A 20 -11.03 -13.69 -24.17
CA TRP A 20 -10.81 -15.14 -24.24
C TRP A 20 -11.22 -15.76 -25.59
N ILE A 21 -12.21 -15.18 -26.27
CA ILE A 21 -12.65 -15.63 -27.61
C ILE A 21 -11.65 -15.23 -28.71
N LEU A 22 -10.92 -14.12 -28.56
CA LEU A 22 -9.96 -13.68 -29.57
C LEU A 22 -8.73 -14.60 -29.59
N THR A 23 -8.59 -15.38 -30.65
CA THR A 23 -7.41 -16.22 -30.95
C THR A 23 -6.62 -15.65 -32.13
N ASP A 24 -5.32 -15.91 -32.21
CA ASP A 24 -4.50 -15.66 -33.41
C ASP A 24 -3.97 -16.99 -33.93
N ASP A 25 -4.19 -17.24 -35.22
CA ASP A 25 -3.78 -18.47 -35.89
C ASP A 25 -2.45 -18.22 -36.62
N ASP A 26 -1.35 -18.51 -35.91
CA ASP A 26 -0.01 -18.34 -36.45
C ASP A 26 0.29 -19.41 -37.53
N THR A 27 0.20 -18.98 -38.78
CA THR A 27 0.40 -19.82 -39.97
C THR A 27 1.88 -20.03 -40.35
N SER A 28 2.83 -19.54 -39.55
CA SER A 28 4.27 -19.68 -39.82
C SER A 28 4.85 -21.06 -39.48
N GLY A 29 4.13 -21.88 -38.70
CA GLY A 29 4.61 -23.17 -38.20
C GLY A 29 3.88 -24.40 -38.75
N SER A 30 4.57 -25.55 -38.78
CA SER A 30 4.02 -26.85 -39.23
C SER A 30 2.97 -27.48 -38.29
N LYS A 31 2.39 -26.71 -37.36
CA LYS A 31 1.37 -27.10 -36.40
C LYS A 31 0.51 -25.88 -36.05
N ASN A 32 -0.80 -25.95 -36.30
CA ASN A 32 -1.73 -24.93 -35.83
C ASN A 32 -1.82 -25.01 -34.30
N TYR A 33 -1.33 -23.98 -33.62
CA TYR A 33 -1.57 -23.73 -32.20
C TYR A 33 -2.44 -22.48 -32.10
N HIS A 34 -3.68 -22.62 -31.63
CA HIS A 34 -4.53 -21.46 -31.35
C HIS A 34 -3.97 -20.70 -30.13
N HIS A 35 -3.27 -19.59 -30.38
CA HIS A 35 -2.76 -18.74 -29.33
C HIS A 35 -3.78 -17.66 -28.98
N LEU A 36 -3.81 -17.23 -27.72
CA LEU A 36 -4.73 -16.18 -27.29
C LEU A 36 -4.26 -14.84 -27.86
N ALA A 37 -5.09 -14.15 -28.66
CA ALA A 37 -4.69 -12.97 -29.42
C ALA A 37 -4.10 -11.85 -28.54
N VAL A 38 -4.66 -11.68 -27.33
CA VAL A 38 -4.13 -10.73 -26.34
C VAL A 38 -2.71 -11.08 -25.90
N MET A 39 -2.37 -12.36 -25.75
CA MET A 39 -1.00 -12.76 -25.44
C MET A 39 -0.08 -12.51 -26.63
N THR A 40 -0.51 -12.81 -27.86
CA THR A 40 0.28 -12.51 -29.07
C THR A 40 0.53 -11.01 -29.23
N ALA A 41 -0.49 -10.18 -29.00
CA ALA A 41 -0.40 -8.71 -29.02
C ALA A 41 0.58 -8.16 -27.96
N LEU A 42 0.52 -8.68 -26.73
CA LEU A 42 1.41 -8.25 -25.65
C LEU A 42 2.86 -8.72 -25.85
N HIS A 43 3.09 -9.86 -26.53
CA HIS A 43 4.43 -10.28 -26.94
C HIS A 43 4.99 -9.44 -28.10
N ARG A 44 4.13 -9.04 -29.07
CA ARG A 44 4.52 -8.13 -30.17
C ARG A 44 4.97 -6.76 -29.68
N HIS A 45 4.45 -6.26 -28.54
CA HIS A 45 4.89 -4.99 -27.95
C HIS A 45 5.21 -5.12 -26.45
N ARG A 46 6.44 -5.55 -26.15
CA ARG A 46 6.96 -5.76 -24.78
C ARG A 46 6.75 -4.57 -23.80
N PRO A 47 6.84 -3.29 -24.20
CA PRO A 47 6.51 -2.18 -23.30
C PRO A 47 5.04 -2.19 -22.87
N SER A 48 4.10 -2.49 -23.78
CA SER A 48 2.66 -2.58 -23.47
C SER A 48 2.36 -3.67 -22.44
N LEU A 49 3.05 -4.81 -22.51
CA LEU A 49 2.91 -5.89 -21.52
C LEU A 49 3.16 -5.38 -20.09
N ARG A 50 4.20 -4.57 -19.87
CA ARG A 50 4.52 -4.02 -18.55
C ARG A 50 3.48 -3.00 -18.06
N VAL A 51 2.95 -2.18 -18.97
CA VAL A 51 1.85 -1.25 -18.63
C VAL A 51 0.59 -2.00 -18.21
N TYR A 52 0.12 -2.94 -19.03
CA TYR A 52 -1.09 -3.70 -18.73
C TYR A 52 -0.93 -4.58 -17.49
N ARG A 53 0.24 -5.24 -17.33
CA ARG A 53 0.55 -6.06 -16.14
C ARG A 53 0.53 -5.24 -14.86
N SER A 54 1.28 -4.14 -14.78
CA SER A 54 1.35 -3.31 -13.58
C SER A 54 -0.01 -2.71 -13.19
N LEU A 55 -0.77 -2.17 -14.16
CA LEU A 55 -2.09 -1.60 -13.90
C LEU A 55 -3.12 -2.66 -13.47
N LEU A 56 -3.09 -3.85 -14.09
CA LEU A 56 -3.97 -4.97 -13.75
C LEU A 56 -3.65 -5.53 -12.36
N GLU A 57 -2.39 -5.81 -12.05
CA GLU A 57 -1.98 -6.35 -10.75
C GLU A 57 -2.27 -5.37 -9.61
N LEU A 58 -1.98 -4.06 -9.77
CA LEU A 58 -2.30 -3.05 -8.76
C LEU A 58 -3.82 -2.91 -8.54
N ASN A 59 -4.61 -2.94 -9.62
CA ASN A 59 -6.07 -2.92 -9.51
C ASN A 59 -6.58 -4.17 -8.78
N LEU A 60 -6.07 -5.35 -9.11
CA LEU A 60 -6.50 -6.60 -8.50
C LEU A 60 -6.07 -6.74 -7.02
N LEU A 61 -4.91 -6.20 -6.64
CA LEU A 61 -4.48 -6.08 -5.23
C LEU A 61 -5.39 -5.12 -4.45
N LEU A 62 -5.77 -3.98 -5.05
CA LEU A 62 -6.75 -3.06 -4.47
C LEU A 62 -8.13 -3.73 -4.34
N TRP A 63 -8.58 -4.45 -5.38
CA TRP A 63 -9.85 -5.17 -5.41
C TRP A 63 -9.92 -6.26 -4.34
N GLY A 64 -8.87 -7.07 -4.19
CA GLY A 64 -8.74 -8.06 -3.11
C GLY A 64 -8.79 -7.45 -1.72
N SER A 65 -8.07 -6.35 -1.52
CA SER A 65 -8.09 -5.57 -0.27
C SER A 65 -9.50 -5.03 0.05
N VAL A 66 -10.17 -4.46 -0.96
CA VAL A 66 -11.52 -3.91 -0.83
C VAL A 66 -12.56 -5.01 -0.62
N ILE A 67 -12.40 -6.20 -1.22
CA ILE A 67 -13.21 -7.39 -0.90
C ILE A 67 -13.07 -7.74 0.59
N SER A 68 -11.85 -7.77 1.14
CA SER A 68 -11.65 -8.06 2.56
C SER A 68 -12.43 -7.09 3.47
N PHE A 69 -12.37 -5.79 3.18
CA PHE A 69 -13.15 -4.79 3.93
C PHE A 69 -14.65 -4.85 3.63
N TYR A 70 -15.07 -5.17 2.41
CA TYR A 70 -16.48 -5.20 2.02
C TYR A 70 -17.21 -6.35 2.70
N VAL A 71 -16.62 -7.55 2.64
CA VAL A 71 -17.08 -8.75 3.33
C VAL A 71 -17.27 -8.45 4.82
N TRP A 72 -16.25 -7.90 5.49
CA TRP A 72 -16.37 -7.58 6.90
C TRP A 72 -17.34 -6.42 7.19
N SER A 73 -17.47 -5.42 6.31
CA SER A 73 -18.43 -4.31 6.51
C SER A 73 -19.89 -4.78 6.64
N LYS A 74 -20.23 -5.94 6.07
CA LYS A 74 -21.56 -6.57 6.18
C LYS A 74 -21.76 -7.38 7.46
N THR A 75 -20.68 -7.75 8.17
CA THR A 75 -20.74 -8.61 9.37
C THR A 75 -20.39 -7.85 10.66
N ILE A 76 -19.32 -7.05 10.67
CA ILE A 76 -18.89 -6.24 11.84
C ILE A 76 -19.33 -4.78 11.76
N GLY A 77 -19.98 -4.38 10.66
CA GLY A 77 -20.52 -3.04 10.44
C GLY A 77 -19.50 -2.02 9.93
N THR A 78 -20.00 -1.02 9.21
CA THR A 78 -19.20 0.07 8.63
C THR A 78 -18.47 0.92 9.67
N LYS A 79 -19.04 1.09 10.88
CA LYS A 79 -18.39 1.83 11.98
C LYS A 79 -17.07 1.19 12.42
N MET A 80 -17.01 -0.14 12.53
CA MET A 80 -15.79 -0.86 12.90
C MET A 80 -14.73 -0.77 11.79
N ILE A 81 -15.11 -0.94 10.52
CA ILE A 81 -14.19 -0.77 9.37
C ILE A 81 -13.68 0.68 9.30
N GLY A 82 -14.56 1.66 9.55
CA GLY A 82 -14.22 3.08 9.63
C GLY A 82 -13.20 3.36 10.72
N HIS A 83 -13.41 2.87 11.95
CA HIS A 83 -12.43 2.99 13.03
C HIS A 83 -11.10 2.31 12.66
N LEU A 84 -11.10 1.08 12.11
CA LEU A 84 -9.86 0.37 11.77
C LEU A 84 -8.99 1.14 10.74
N LEU A 85 -9.61 1.80 9.76
CA LEU A 85 -8.90 2.53 8.69
C LEU A 85 -8.66 4.01 9.01
N PHE A 86 -9.51 4.60 9.84
CA PHE A 86 -9.56 6.04 10.14
C PHE A 86 -9.76 6.26 11.64
N GLN A 87 -8.94 5.59 12.48
CA GLN A 87 -8.76 6.00 13.88
C GLN A 87 -8.45 7.51 13.90
N PRO A 88 -9.01 8.29 14.86
CA PRO A 88 -8.97 9.75 14.81
C PRO A 88 -7.54 10.25 14.62
N SER A 89 -7.26 10.74 13.42
CA SER A 89 -5.90 11.01 12.93
C SER A 89 -5.27 12.25 13.56
N ASP A 90 -6.02 12.97 14.38
CA ASP A 90 -5.73 14.38 14.65
C ASP A 90 -5.13 14.58 16.04
N GLU A 91 -4.92 13.51 16.81
CA GLU A 91 -4.14 13.50 18.05
C GLU A 91 -2.76 12.87 17.80
N VAL A 92 -2.73 11.58 17.40
CA VAL A 92 -1.52 10.79 17.15
C VAL A 92 -0.52 11.49 16.21
N TYR A 93 -1.01 12.19 15.19
CA TYR A 93 -0.14 12.84 14.20
C TYR A 93 0.28 14.27 14.60
N LYS A 94 -0.45 14.96 15.50
CA LYS A 94 0.03 16.23 16.08
C LYS A 94 1.28 15.99 16.93
N ASP A 95 1.25 14.96 17.78
CA ASP A 95 2.41 14.55 18.56
C ASP A 95 3.57 14.11 17.66
N GLY A 96 3.28 13.33 16.61
CA GLY A 96 4.26 12.89 15.61
C GLY A 96 5.00 14.04 14.93
N PHE A 97 4.30 15.08 14.47
CA PHE A 97 4.95 16.27 13.92
C PHE A 97 5.75 17.04 14.97
N SER A 98 5.22 17.20 16.19
CA SER A 98 5.97 17.85 17.28
C SER A 98 7.25 17.10 17.65
N LEU A 99 7.27 15.76 17.52
CA LEU A 99 8.46 14.94 17.77
C LEU A 99 9.52 15.09 16.67
N LEU A 100 9.11 15.27 15.42
CA LEU A 100 10.00 15.58 14.30
C LEU A 100 10.63 16.97 14.48
N GLU A 101 9.83 17.96 14.87
CA GLU A 101 10.29 19.32 15.18
C GLU A 101 11.25 19.33 16.39
N LYS A 102 10.94 18.56 17.45
CA LYS A 102 11.80 18.37 18.64
C LYS A 102 13.04 17.49 18.41
N SER A 103 13.19 16.84 17.26
CA SER A 103 14.41 16.11 16.89
C SER A 103 15.30 16.93 15.95
N LEU A 104 14.72 17.55 14.92
CA LEU A 104 15.41 18.50 14.04
C LEU A 104 15.92 19.73 14.79
N GLY A 105 15.09 20.34 15.63
CA GLY A 105 15.46 21.49 16.47
C GLY A 105 16.52 21.19 17.55
N ARG A 106 16.92 19.91 17.73
CA ARG A 106 18.00 19.52 18.64
C ARG A 106 19.38 19.41 17.98
N TYR A 107 19.48 19.59 16.67
CA TYR A 107 20.75 19.64 15.93
C TYR A 107 21.26 21.06 15.64
N GLN A 108 20.54 22.11 16.07
CA GLN A 108 20.87 23.50 15.76
C GLN A 108 21.15 24.37 17.01
N ARG A 109 22.02 23.86 17.90
CA ARG A 109 22.73 24.69 18.89
C ARG A 109 24.06 24.06 19.34
N VAL A 110 25.01 24.01 18.41
CA VAL A 110 26.44 23.99 18.75
C VAL A 110 26.92 25.44 18.70
N GLN A 111 27.64 25.88 19.74
CA GLN A 111 28.19 27.24 19.78
C GLN A 111 29.18 27.46 18.64
N THR A 112 29.05 28.63 18.01
CA THR A 112 30.21 29.40 17.56
C THR A 112 30.25 30.58 18.51
N ASP A 113 31.12 30.49 19.52
CA ASP A 113 31.55 31.66 20.26
C ASP A 113 32.60 32.35 19.36
N ASP A 114 32.47 33.66 19.13
CA ASP A 114 33.55 34.66 19.03
C ASP A 114 32.96 36.04 18.66
N ASP A 115 33.68 37.09 19.08
CA ASP A 115 33.66 38.51 18.67
C ASP A 115 32.45 39.45 19.02
N ASP A 116 32.71 40.29 20.02
CA ASP A 116 32.55 41.76 20.08
C ASP A 116 31.20 42.49 20.29
N GLU A 117 30.99 42.84 21.57
CA GLU A 117 30.92 44.22 22.12
C GLU A 117 30.01 45.30 21.47
N PHE A 118 28.95 45.69 22.20
CA PHE A 118 28.80 47.10 22.62
C PHE A 118 27.96 47.27 23.89
N GLU A 119 28.42 48.08 24.84
CA GLU A 119 27.68 48.40 26.08
C GLU A 119 26.68 49.56 25.90
N LEU A 120 25.64 49.59 26.75
CA LEU A 120 25.14 50.83 27.36
C LEU A 120 24.35 50.53 28.66
N ALA A 121 24.54 51.38 29.67
CA ALA A 121 24.30 51.04 31.10
C ALA A 121 23.13 51.88 31.73
N PRO A 122 22.83 51.86 33.07
CA PRO A 122 21.49 51.41 33.50
C PRO A 122 20.79 52.28 34.59
N ARG A 123 19.66 51.75 35.14
CA ARG A 123 19.04 52.03 36.47
C ARG A 123 18.27 53.37 36.67
N PRO A 124 17.47 53.55 37.77
CA PRO A 124 16.83 52.58 38.70
C PRO A 124 15.36 52.92 39.16
N GLU A 125 14.75 52.01 39.96
CA GLU A 125 13.85 52.29 41.12
C GLU A 125 12.41 52.87 40.89
N SER A 126 11.40 52.71 41.79
CA SER A 126 11.29 52.09 43.14
C SER A 126 9.84 51.69 43.53
N ARG A 127 9.67 50.70 44.44
CA ARG A 127 8.63 50.55 45.53
C ARG A 127 7.11 50.65 45.20
N GLN A 128 6.14 50.24 46.04
CA GLN A 128 5.85 49.15 46.99
C GLN A 128 4.51 49.52 47.72
N ALA A 129 3.76 48.54 48.25
CA ALA A 129 2.53 48.67 49.08
C ALA A 129 1.24 49.25 48.40
N GLY A 130 0.01 49.00 48.89
CA GLY A 130 -0.44 47.93 49.81
C GLY A 130 -1.63 48.24 50.74
N VAL A 131 -2.83 47.66 50.45
CA VAL A 131 -4.02 47.42 51.34
C VAL A 131 -4.68 48.66 52.02
N PRO A 132 -5.82 48.59 52.79
CA PRO A 132 -6.88 47.55 52.98
C PRO A 132 -8.36 48.08 53.04
N VAL A 133 -9.33 47.20 53.40
CA VAL A 133 -10.71 47.47 53.95
C VAL A 133 -11.79 47.95 52.94
N GLU A 134 -13.11 47.64 52.97
CA GLU A 134 -14.00 46.70 53.73
C GLU A 134 -14.68 45.73 52.67
N GLY A 135 -15.94 45.21 52.67
CA GLY A 135 -17.07 45.07 53.62
C GLY A 135 -18.48 45.13 52.98
N GLY A 136 -19.43 44.28 53.41
CA GLY A 136 -20.89 44.41 53.12
C GLY A 136 -21.63 43.09 52.76
N VAL A 137 -22.92 42.95 53.16
CA VAL A 137 -23.78 41.75 52.95
C VAL A 137 -25.26 42.15 52.77
N GLU A 138 -25.95 41.53 51.80
CA GLU A 138 -27.41 41.23 51.68
C GLU A 138 -27.58 40.55 50.28
N GLU A 139 -28.35 39.47 50.03
CA GLU A 139 -29.78 39.16 50.23
C GLU A 139 -30.75 40.10 49.45
N THR A 140 -31.80 39.66 48.74
CA THR A 140 -32.35 38.31 48.45
C THR A 140 -33.30 38.32 47.21
N LYS A 141 -33.52 37.13 46.60
CA LYS A 141 -34.81 36.56 46.12
C LYS A 141 -35.59 36.96 44.83
N ASP A 142 -36.03 35.88 44.17
CA ASP A 142 -37.35 35.52 43.58
C ASP A 142 -37.98 36.21 42.33
N GLY A 143 -38.30 35.35 41.33
CA GLY A 143 -39.53 35.37 40.51
C GLY A 143 -39.60 36.26 39.25
N GLU A 144 -40.50 36.01 38.28
CA GLU A 144 -41.20 34.77 37.86
C GLU A 144 -41.85 34.99 36.46
N ASP A 145 -41.84 33.97 35.58
CA ASP A 145 -42.66 33.75 34.36
C ASP A 145 -42.83 34.83 33.24
N GLY A 146 -43.33 34.37 32.07
CA GLY A 146 -43.64 35.17 30.87
C GLY A 146 -45.14 35.50 30.74
N PRO A 147 -45.83 35.31 29.57
CA PRO A 147 -45.37 34.79 28.27
C PRO A 147 -46.01 35.49 27.02
N LEU A 148 -45.95 34.82 25.85
CA LEU A 148 -46.60 35.12 24.55
C LEU A 148 -46.07 36.32 23.73
N GLY A 149 -46.28 36.22 22.41
CA GLY A 149 -45.98 37.25 21.41
C GLY A 149 -47.11 37.39 20.38
N THR A 150 -46.88 38.14 19.30
CA THR A 150 -47.85 38.34 18.20
C THR A 150 -47.11 38.67 16.90
N ASP A 151 -47.65 38.24 15.75
CA ASP A 151 -47.19 38.66 14.43
C ASP A 151 -47.47 40.14 14.16
N TYR A 152 -46.59 40.81 13.42
CA TYR A 152 -46.98 41.84 12.47
C TYR A 152 -46.06 41.82 11.24
N SER A 153 -46.66 41.90 10.05
CA SER A 153 -45.94 41.94 8.78
C SER A 153 -45.41 43.33 8.46
N GLY A 154 -44.24 43.38 7.81
CA GLY A 154 -43.65 44.61 7.29
C GLY A 154 -42.62 44.29 6.21
N GLU A 155 -42.99 44.48 4.95
CA GLU A 155 -42.06 44.39 3.82
C GLU A 155 -41.14 45.63 3.82
N LEU A 156 -39.83 45.41 3.81
CA LEU A 156 -38.83 46.46 3.68
C LEU A 156 -37.60 45.90 2.98
N GLU A 157 -37.58 46.00 1.66
CA GLU A 157 -36.40 45.69 0.84
C GLU A 157 -35.33 46.78 1.09
N MET A 158 -34.19 46.38 1.66
CA MET A 158 -32.94 47.16 1.67
C MET A 158 -31.79 46.19 1.43
N GLU A 159 -30.83 46.60 0.61
CA GLU A 159 -29.76 45.74 0.09
C GLU A 159 -28.83 45.24 1.21
N GLY A 160 -28.49 43.96 1.16
CA GLY A 160 -27.53 43.32 2.06
C GLY A 160 -26.30 42.84 1.31
N ASP A 161 -25.14 43.42 1.63
CA ASP A 161 -23.84 42.90 1.17
C ASP A 161 -23.57 41.54 1.84
N GLU A 162 -23.60 40.46 1.06
CA GLU A 162 -23.21 39.12 1.53
C GLU A 162 -21.69 39.04 1.72
N GLU A 163 -21.19 39.44 2.89
CA GLU A 163 -19.90 38.94 3.39
C GLU A 163 -20.02 37.42 3.61
N GLY A 164 -19.71 36.66 2.56
CA GLY A 164 -19.89 35.22 2.51
C GLY A 164 -19.15 34.49 3.63
N ALA A 165 -19.92 34.04 4.64
CA ALA A 165 -19.41 33.18 5.71
C ALA A 165 -18.65 31.97 5.14
N PRO A 166 -17.53 31.54 5.75
CA PRO A 166 -16.73 30.44 5.22
C PRO A 166 -17.57 29.16 5.22
N ALA A 167 -17.95 28.72 4.01
CA ALA A 167 -18.87 27.60 3.82
C ALA A 167 -18.44 26.39 4.64
N GLU A 168 -19.34 25.91 5.53
CA GLU A 168 -19.07 24.75 6.38
C GLU A 168 -18.55 23.60 5.52
N SER A 169 -17.34 23.14 5.84
CA SER A 169 -16.73 22.01 5.15
C SER A 169 -17.52 20.75 5.49
N SER A 170 -18.57 20.47 4.70
CA SER A 170 -19.47 19.34 4.93
C SER A 170 -18.66 18.08 5.23
N LEU A 171 -18.81 17.55 6.45
CA LEU A 171 -18.07 16.38 6.89
C LEU A 171 -18.59 15.15 6.15
N THR A 172 -18.11 14.97 4.92
CA THR A 172 -18.30 13.75 4.15
C THR A 172 -17.63 12.62 4.92
N GLY A 173 -18.43 11.86 5.65
CA GLY A 173 -17.97 10.70 6.41
C GLY A 173 -17.17 9.72 5.54
N PRO A 174 -16.31 8.89 6.16
CA PRO A 174 -15.33 8.08 5.44
C PRO A 174 -15.99 7.26 4.32
N PRO A 175 -15.37 7.22 3.12
CA PRO A 175 -16.00 6.69 1.92
C PRO A 175 -16.46 5.24 2.12
N SER A 176 -17.70 4.94 1.74
CA SER A 176 -18.24 3.59 1.95
C SER A 176 -17.44 2.55 1.16
N VAL A 177 -17.30 1.35 1.73
CA VAL A 177 -16.54 0.28 1.09
C VAL A 177 -17.17 -0.13 -0.25
N GLU A 178 -18.48 0.06 -0.41
CA GLU A 178 -19.20 -0.09 -1.68
C GLU A 178 -18.78 0.95 -2.74
N ALA A 179 -18.47 2.18 -2.35
CA ALA A 179 -17.92 3.19 -3.25
C ALA A 179 -16.48 2.84 -3.67
N ALA A 180 -15.66 2.35 -2.75
CA ALA A 180 -14.31 1.85 -3.05
C ALA A 180 -14.37 0.65 -4.01
N ALA A 181 -15.27 -0.32 -3.76
CA ALA A 181 -15.52 -1.47 -4.64
C ALA A 181 -16.01 -1.03 -6.02
N GLY A 182 -16.88 -0.03 -6.06
CA GLY A 182 -17.36 0.58 -7.29
C GLY A 182 -16.25 1.19 -8.13
N LEU A 183 -15.30 1.91 -7.50
CA LEU A 183 -14.18 2.57 -8.16
C LEU A 183 -13.10 1.58 -8.64
N ALA A 184 -12.79 0.55 -7.84
CA ALA A 184 -11.87 -0.51 -8.24
C ALA A 184 -12.37 -1.23 -9.50
N LEU A 185 -13.67 -1.58 -9.56
CA LEU A 185 -14.28 -2.15 -10.77
C LEU A 185 -14.30 -1.17 -11.95
N ASP A 186 -14.56 0.13 -11.75
CA ASP A 186 -14.51 1.11 -12.86
C ASP A 186 -13.10 1.19 -13.48
N SER A 187 -12.06 1.17 -12.65
CA SER A 187 -10.66 1.12 -13.10
C SER A 187 -10.32 -0.21 -13.79
N LEU A 188 -10.83 -1.35 -13.31
CA LEU A 188 -10.64 -2.66 -13.95
C LEU A 188 -11.29 -2.71 -15.33
N ILE A 189 -12.53 -2.22 -15.43
CA ILE A 189 -13.28 -2.10 -16.69
C ILE A 189 -12.51 -1.24 -17.69
N LEU A 190 -11.95 -0.10 -17.26
CA LEU A 190 -11.15 0.78 -18.13
C LEU A 190 -9.89 0.07 -18.66
N VAL A 191 -9.15 -0.64 -17.80
CA VAL A 191 -7.97 -1.43 -18.20
C VAL A 191 -8.36 -2.53 -19.19
N LEU A 192 -9.44 -3.27 -18.93
CA LEU A 192 -9.90 -4.37 -19.80
C LEU A 192 -10.45 -3.87 -21.15
N ILE A 193 -11.17 -2.75 -21.19
CA ILE A 193 -11.63 -2.12 -22.45
C ILE A 193 -10.43 -1.68 -23.28
N SER A 194 -9.45 -1.02 -22.67
CA SER A 194 -8.22 -0.63 -23.36
C SER A 194 -7.41 -1.84 -23.83
N LEU A 195 -7.32 -2.90 -23.03
CA LEU A 195 -6.64 -4.14 -23.40
C LEU A 195 -7.33 -4.85 -24.57
N PHE A 196 -8.67 -4.83 -24.62
CA PHE A 196 -9.45 -5.35 -25.74
C PHE A 196 -9.19 -4.55 -27.03
N PHE A 197 -9.23 -3.22 -26.96
CA PHE A 197 -8.92 -2.38 -28.11
C PHE A 197 -7.45 -2.47 -28.53
N PHE A 198 -6.50 -2.56 -27.59
CA PHE A 198 -5.08 -2.84 -27.86
C PHE A 198 -4.91 -4.17 -28.59
N THR A 199 -5.55 -5.23 -28.08
CA THR A 199 -5.54 -6.56 -28.71
C THR A 199 -6.05 -6.46 -30.14
N PHE A 200 -7.26 -5.92 -30.35
CA PHE A 200 -7.83 -5.74 -31.69
C PHE A 200 -6.95 -4.87 -32.61
N SER A 201 -6.28 -3.86 -32.05
CA SER A 201 -5.31 -3.01 -32.77
C SER A 201 -3.93 -3.66 -33.00
N SER A 202 -3.69 -4.88 -32.54
CA SER A 202 -2.46 -5.63 -32.86
C SER A 202 -2.65 -6.61 -34.03
N ALA A 203 -3.82 -6.61 -34.67
CA ALA A 203 -4.12 -7.44 -35.82
C ALA A 203 -3.43 -6.92 -37.08
N GLU A 204 -2.62 -7.76 -37.75
CA GLU A 204 -2.06 -7.44 -39.07
C GLU A 204 -3.11 -7.61 -40.20
N GLY A 205 -4.21 -6.87 -40.09
CA GLY A 205 -5.34 -6.91 -41.02
C GLY A 205 -6.46 -7.88 -40.64
N GLY A 206 -6.75 -8.05 -39.35
CA GLY A 206 -8.00 -8.66 -38.89
C GLY A 206 -8.02 -10.19 -38.74
N THR A 207 -6.87 -10.86 -38.64
CA THR A 207 -6.77 -12.34 -38.56
C THR A 207 -7.43 -12.99 -37.34
N TYR A 208 -7.80 -12.23 -36.31
CA TYR A 208 -8.33 -12.77 -35.05
C TYR A 208 -9.75 -13.36 -35.10
N VAL A 209 -10.40 -13.34 -36.27
CA VAL A 209 -11.73 -13.94 -36.49
C VAL A 209 -11.77 -14.57 -37.88
N ASP A 210 -12.06 -15.87 -37.94
CA ASP A 210 -12.21 -16.62 -39.19
C ASP A 210 -13.14 -15.90 -40.18
N GLY A 211 -12.66 -15.72 -41.41
CA GLY A 211 -13.42 -15.11 -42.51
C GLY A 211 -13.46 -13.57 -42.51
N MET A 212 -12.82 -12.86 -41.57
CA MET A 212 -12.69 -11.41 -41.68
C MET A 212 -11.70 -11.03 -42.80
N ALA A 213 -12.14 -10.19 -43.74
CA ALA A 213 -11.30 -9.73 -44.85
C ALA A 213 -10.20 -8.76 -44.36
N LYS A 214 -9.05 -8.75 -45.05
CA LYS A 214 -7.95 -7.81 -44.78
C LYS A 214 -8.37 -6.38 -45.13
N ILE A 215 -8.85 -5.64 -44.13
CA ILE A 215 -9.19 -4.21 -44.23
C ILE A 215 -7.93 -3.41 -43.91
N ASP A 216 -7.28 -2.83 -44.94
CA ASP A 216 -6.04 -2.04 -44.73
C ASP A 216 -6.26 -0.78 -43.87
N THR A 217 -7.49 -0.24 -43.84
CA THR A 217 -7.88 0.83 -42.90
C THR A 217 -7.72 0.40 -41.44
N LEU A 218 -7.97 -0.88 -41.11
CA LEU A 218 -7.72 -1.42 -39.77
C LEU A 218 -6.23 -1.54 -39.47
N LYS A 219 -5.37 -1.79 -40.48
CA LYS A 219 -3.90 -1.80 -40.27
C LYS A 219 -3.35 -0.41 -39.94
N PHE A 220 -3.87 0.64 -40.58
CA PHE A 220 -3.48 2.02 -40.25
C PHE A 220 -3.92 2.42 -38.84
N ILE A 221 -5.17 2.08 -38.47
CA ILE A 221 -5.68 2.29 -37.11
C ILE A 221 -4.87 1.47 -36.10
N ALA A 222 -4.56 0.21 -36.42
CA ALA A 222 -3.77 -0.71 -35.61
C ALA A 222 -2.39 -0.12 -35.23
N LEU A 223 -1.63 0.28 -36.24
CA LEU A 223 -0.25 0.76 -36.10
C LEU A 223 -0.16 2.05 -35.25
N ILE A 224 -1.19 2.90 -35.28
CA ILE A 224 -1.29 4.09 -34.43
C ILE A 224 -1.78 3.75 -33.03
N ALA A 225 -2.76 2.85 -32.90
CA ALA A 225 -3.44 2.60 -31.64
C ALA A 225 -2.67 1.67 -30.67
N ALA A 226 -1.87 0.74 -31.19
CA ALA A 226 -1.11 -0.23 -30.39
C ALA A 226 -0.15 0.42 -29.36
N PRO A 227 0.71 1.40 -29.70
CA PRO A 227 1.51 2.11 -28.70
C PRO A 227 0.66 3.11 -27.88
N ILE A 228 -0.32 3.77 -28.51
CA ILE A 228 -1.07 4.87 -27.89
C ILE A 228 -1.99 4.42 -26.74
N PHE A 229 -2.73 3.30 -26.87
CA PHE A 229 -3.67 2.86 -25.82
C PHE A 229 -3.03 2.66 -24.43
N PRO A 230 -1.94 1.86 -24.27
CA PRO A 230 -1.30 1.71 -22.97
C PRO A 230 -0.66 3.02 -22.46
N LEU A 231 -0.09 3.86 -23.34
CA LEU A 231 0.46 5.15 -22.94
C LEU A 231 -0.64 6.11 -22.43
N LEU A 232 -1.82 6.11 -23.07
CA LEU A 232 -2.99 6.85 -22.58
C LEU A 232 -3.52 6.31 -21.25
N LEU A 233 -3.49 4.98 -21.02
CA LEU A 233 -3.80 4.42 -19.70
C LEU A 233 -2.78 4.85 -18.63
N PHE A 234 -1.49 4.84 -18.95
CA PHE A 234 -0.42 5.19 -18.01
C PHE A 234 -0.48 6.67 -17.63
N VAL A 235 -0.47 7.57 -18.63
CA VAL A 235 -0.56 9.02 -18.43
C VAL A 235 -1.93 9.40 -17.85
N GLY A 236 -3.02 8.82 -18.33
CA GLY A 236 -4.37 9.05 -17.80
C GLY A 236 -4.56 8.53 -16.37
N GLY A 237 -3.94 7.40 -16.02
CA GLY A 237 -3.92 6.84 -14.67
C GLY A 237 -3.12 7.71 -13.69
N PHE A 238 -1.93 8.16 -14.10
CA PHE A 238 -1.12 9.12 -13.34
C PHE A 238 -1.87 10.44 -13.14
N ALA A 239 -2.45 11.01 -14.21
CA ALA A 239 -3.25 12.21 -14.15
C ALA A 239 -4.49 12.03 -13.24
N ALA A 240 -5.15 10.87 -13.29
CA ALA A 240 -6.28 10.56 -12.42
C ALA A 240 -5.87 10.37 -10.95
N ALA A 241 -4.63 9.98 -10.65
CA ALA A 241 -4.06 9.86 -9.31
C ALA A 241 -3.61 11.21 -8.74
N VAL A 242 -3.19 12.17 -9.57
CA VAL A 242 -2.75 13.51 -9.13
C VAL A 242 -3.89 14.54 -9.14
N PHE A 243 -4.76 14.51 -10.14
CA PHE A 243 -5.77 15.56 -10.37
C PHE A 243 -7.22 15.11 -10.06
N PRO A 244 -8.08 16.05 -9.60
CA PRO A 244 -7.74 17.38 -9.09
C PRO A 244 -7.12 17.28 -7.68
N TRP A 245 -6.00 17.96 -7.45
CA TRP A 245 -5.15 17.78 -6.25
C TRP A 245 -5.93 17.83 -4.93
N LYS A 246 -6.86 18.79 -4.74
CA LYS A 246 -7.70 18.91 -3.54
C LYS A 246 -8.55 17.67 -3.21
N LYS A 247 -8.76 16.74 -4.16
CA LYS A 247 -9.49 15.46 -3.96
C LYS A 247 -8.56 14.23 -3.97
N ARG A 248 -7.26 14.43 -4.19
CA ARG A 248 -6.23 13.38 -4.29
C ARG A 248 -5.14 13.49 -3.24
N SER A 249 -4.99 14.65 -2.61
CA SER A 249 -4.07 14.90 -1.49
C SER A 249 -4.23 13.87 -0.37
N GLU A 250 -5.45 13.45 -0.02
CA GLU A 250 -5.68 12.44 1.03
C GLU A 250 -5.19 11.04 0.64
N PHE A 251 -5.17 10.68 -0.66
CA PHE A 251 -4.52 9.44 -1.12
C PHE A 251 -3.00 9.54 -0.94
N TRP A 252 -2.39 10.62 -1.44
CA TRP A 252 -0.94 10.82 -1.33
C TRP A 252 -0.47 10.97 0.12
N LYS A 253 -1.30 11.55 0.99
CA LYS A 253 -1.13 11.60 2.45
C LYS A 253 -1.14 10.19 3.04
N VAL A 254 -2.15 9.36 2.76
CA VAL A 254 -2.15 7.96 3.25
C VAL A 254 -0.92 7.18 2.76
N ILE A 255 -0.47 7.40 1.52
CA ILE A 255 0.79 6.83 1.01
C ILE A 255 2.01 7.39 1.78
N SER A 256 2.11 8.71 2.00
CA SER A 256 3.25 9.30 2.71
C SER A 256 3.31 8.91 4.19
N LEU A 257 2.16 8.78 4.86
CA LEU A 257 2.06 8.24 6.22
C LEU A 257 2.47 6.75 6.27
N THR A 258 2.20 5.99 5.20
CA THR A 258 2.64 4.58 5.07
C THR A 258 4.16 4.48 4.90
N ILE A 259 4.76 5.23 3.97
CA ILE A 259 6.20 5.08 3.63
C ILE A 259 7.14 5.96 4.50
N GLY A 260 6.61 6.96 5.21
CA GLY A 260 7.37 7.92 6.01
C GLY A 260 7.84 7.43 7.38
N ALA A 261 7.81 6.12 7.64
CA ALA A 261 8.50 5.55 8.80
C ALA A 261 10.03 5.60 8.57
N PRO A 262 10.85 5.81 9.62
CA PRO A 262 10.48 5.85 11.04
C PRO A 262 9.99 7.22 11.54
N PHE A 263 9.98 8.26 10.70
CA PHE A 263 9.68 9.64 11.11
C PHE A 263 8.22 9.82 11.56
N LEU A 264 7.28 9.14 10.90
CA LEU A 264 5.85 9.22 11.17
C LEU A 264 5.34 8.01 11.99
N PRO A 265 4.34 8.19 12.88
CA PRO A 265 3.73 7.10 13.64
C PRO A 265 2.92 6.17 12.73
N VAL A 266 2.79 4.90 13.11
CA VAL A 266 2.28 3.84 12.21
C VAL A 266 1.03 3.16 12.78
N THR A 267 -0.13 3.45 12.21
CA THR A 267 -1.42 2.85 12.63
C THR A 267 -1.66 1.47 12.00
N PHE A 268 -2.79 0.82 12.34
CA PHE A 268 -3.19 -0.42 11.67
C PHE A 268 -3.36 -0.25 10.15
N ARG A 269 -3.93 0.88 9.70
CA ARG A 269 -4.06 1.21 8.27
C ARG A 269 -2.70 1.19 7.59
N ASP A 270 -1.72 1.88 8.15
CA ASP A 270 -0.41 2.10 7.52
C ASP A 270 0.39 0.78 7.47
N GLY A 271 0.28 -0.04 8.52
CA GLY A 271 0.80 -1.41 8.50
C GLY A 271 0.12 -2.29 7.45
N PHE A 272 -1.21 -2.23 7.33
CA PHE A 272 -1.98 -3.01 6.35
C PHE A 272 -1.66 -2.60 4.90
N ILE A 273 -1.63 -1.30 4.60
CA ILE A 273 -1.29 -0.78 3.27
C ILE A 273 0.16 -1.10 2.93
N GLY A 274 1.09 -0.93 3.87
CA GLY A 274 2.48 -1.35 3.66
C GLY A 274 2.59 -2.86 3.35
N ASP A 275 1.77 -3.69 3.99
CA ASP A 275 1.71 -5.11 3.65
C ASP A 275 1.13 -5.37 2.24
N ILE A 276 0.17 -4.57 1.75
CA ILE A 276 -0.21 -4.58 0.32
C ILE A 276 0.96 -4.16 -0.57
N LEU A 277 1.76 -3.15 -0.17
CA LEU A 277 2.92 -2.71 -0.96
C LEU A 277 3.97 -3.82 -1.13
N THR A 278 4.15 -4.70 -0.14
CA THR A 278 5.01 -5.90 -0.29
C THR A 278 4.51 -6.92 -1.31
N SER A 279 3.29 -6.77 -1.82
CA SER A 279 2.74 -7.52 -2.96
C SER A 279 2.93 -6.79 -4.29
N SER A 280 3.24 -5.49 -4.29
CA SER A 280 3.32 -4.64 -5.48
C SER A 280 4.74 -4.46 -6.06
N VAL A 281 5.72 -5.27 -5.66
CA VAL A 281 7.11 -5.16 -6.14
C VAL A 281 7.22 -5.23 -7.66
N ARG A 282 6.63 -6.25 -8.31
CA ARG A 282 6.67 -6.38 -9.78
C ARG A 282 5.94 -5.23 -10.49
N PRO A 283 4.74 -4.82 -10.07
CA PRO A 283 4.12 -3.60 -10.59
C PRO A 283 4.94 -2.33 -10.40
N MET A 284 5.67 -2.18 -9.30
CA MET A 284 6.58 -1.03 -9.09
C MET A 284 7.77 -1.07 -10.05
N GLN A 285 8.38 -2.24 -10.29
CA GLN A 285 9.44 -2.41 -11.30
C GLN A 285 8.93 -2.07 -12.72
N ASP A 286 7.73 -2.52 -13.07
CA ASP A 286 7.10 -2.26 -14.37
C ASP A 286 6.68 -0.80 -14.55
N LEU A 287 6.14 -0.14 -13.52
CA LEU A 287 5.84 1.30 -13.55
C LEU A 287 7.13 2.13 -13.68
N ALA A 288 8.21 1.73 -13.01
CA ALA A 288 9.51 2.39 -13.15
C ALA A 288 10.07 2.24 -14.57
N PHE A 289 10.05 1.02 -15.13
CA PHE A 289 10.43 0.78 -16.53
C PHE A 289 9.56 1.59 -17.50
N THR A 290 8.24 1.61 -17.29
CA THR A 290 7.30 2.39 -18.11
C THR A 290 7.58 3.89 -18.05
N THR A 291 7.95 4.40 -16.87
CA THR A 291 8.33 5.81 -16.69
C THR A 291 9.59 6.14 -17.49
N PHE A 292 10.62 5.28 -17.41
CA PHE A 292 11.86 5.44 -18.18
C PHE A 292 11.62 5.29 -19.69
N TYR A 293 10.74 4.37 -20.11
CA TYR A 293 10.30 4.21 -21.50
C TYR A 293 9.57 5.44 -22.03
N PHE A 294 8.64 6.00 -21.26
CA PHE A 294 7.94 7.23 -21.62
C PHE A 294 8.90 8.43 -21.77
N LEU A 295 9.83 8.61 -20.83
CA LEU A 295 10.81 9.69 -20.88
C LEU A 295 11.82 9.52 -22.03
N SER A 296 12.27 8.29 -22.30
CA SER A 296 13.19 8.01 -23.41
C SER A 296 12.50 8.19 -24.76
N GLY A 297 11.26 7.73 -24.92
CA GLY A 297 10.47 7.94 -26.13
C GLY A 297 10.18 9.43 -26.40
N LEU A 298 9.93 10.23 -25.36
CA LEU A 298 9.84 11.69 -25.49
C LEU A 298 11.18 12.33 -25.89
N GLN A 299 12.30 11.88 -25.32
CA GLN A 299 13.63 12.37 -25.69
C GLN A 299 13.97 12.03 -27.15
N GLY A 300 13.77 10.78 -27.57
CA GLY A 300 14.03 10.32 -28.93
C GLY A 300 13.19 11.06 -29.97
N TRP A 301 11.92 11.31 -29.66
CA TRP A 301 11.03 12.15 -30.48
C TRP A 301 11.53 13.61 -30.55
N TRP A 302 11.88 14.22 -29.42
CA TRP A 302 12.30 15.63 -29.38
C TRP A 302 13.67 15.88 -30.03
N SER A 303 14.56 14.88 -30.03
CA SER A 303 15.90 14.96 -30.63
C SER A 303 16.00 14.29 -32.01
N GLU A 304 14.86 13.88 -32.58
CA GLU A 304 14.74 13.18 -33.89
C GLU A 304 15.64 11.93 -34.02
N SER A 305 16.08 11.35 -32.90
CA SER A 305 17.11 10.30 -32.89
C SER A 305 16.57 8.88 -32.99
N TYR A 306 15.34 8.64 -32.52
CA TYR A 306 14.63 7.36 -32.63
C TYR A 306 13.12 7.53 -32.41
N SER A 307 12.31 6.63 -32.98
CA SER A 307 10.86 6.60 -32.75
C SER A 307 10.54 6.08 -31.34
N PHE A 308 9.34 6.40 -30.85
CA PHE A 308 8.88 5.98 -29.53
C PHE A 308 8.90 4.45 -29.34
N ASP A 309 8.57 3.70 -30.40
CA ASP A 309 8.57 2.24 -30.38
C ASP A 309 9.98 1.66 -30.15
N ALA A 310 11.02 2.32 -30.68
CA ALA A 310 12.43 1.95 -30.53
C ALA A 310 13.10 2.51 -29.26
N ALA A 311 12.32 3.09 -28.34
CA ALA A 311 12.83 3.62 -27.07
C ALA A 311 13.20 2.52 -26.05
N ASP A 312 12.95 1.25 -26.34
CA ASP A 312 13.39 0.11 -25.53
C ASP A 312 14.89 -0.21 -25.71
N VAL A 313 15.43 -0.10 -26.93
CA VAL A 313 16.86 -0.31 -27.24
C VAL A 313 17.82 0.49 -26.32
N PRO A 314 17.66 1.81 -26.09
CA PRO A 314 18.49 2.56 -25.15
C PRO A 314 18.19 2.26 -23.67
N LEU A 315 17.16 1.46 -23.36
CA LEU A 315 16.79 1.06 -22.00
C LEU A 315 17.33 -0.31 -21.61
N GLU A 316 17.43 -1.26 -22.54
CA GLU A 316 18.00 -2.58 -22.28
C GLU A 316 19.46 -2.50 -21.76
N THR A 317 20.17 -1.42 -22.09
CA THR A 317 21.54 -1.13 -21.63
C THR A 317 21.63 -0.05 -20.53
N ASN A 318 20.49 0.44 -20.02
CA ASN A 318 20.45 1.55 -19.07
C ASN A 318 20.82 1.10 -17.64
N TRP A 319 22.08 1.33 -17.27
CA TRP A 319 22.64 1.03 -15.95
C TRP A 319 21.84 1.62 -14.78
N LEU A 320 21.35 2.87 -14.90
CA LEU A 320 20.57 3.49 -13.83
C LEU A 320 19.26 2.72 -13.60
N LEU A 321 18.54 2.40 -14.68
CA LEU A 321 17.29 1.65 -14.60
C LEU A 321 17.48 0.23 -14.04
N HIS A 322 18.41 -0.53 -14.63
CA HIS A 322 18.57 -1.95 -14.32
C HIS A 322 19.40 -2.24 -13.06
N THR A 323 20.31 -1.33 -12.67
CA THR A 323 21.25 -1.57 -11.56
C THR A 323 20.96 -0.71 -10.31
N MET A 324 20.25 0.42 -10.44
CA MET A 324 19.71 1.17 -9.28
C MET A 324 18.20 1.00 -9.14
N ILE A 325 17.41 1.45 -10.11
CA ILE A 325 15.98 1.73 -9.93
C ILE A 325 15.14 0.45 -9.75
N ILE A 326 15.28 -0.54 -10.65
CA ILE A 326 14.58 -1.82 -10.53
C ILE A 326 14.92 -2.55 -9.21
N PRO A 327 16.21 -2.65 -8.79
CA PRO A 327 16.58 -3.13 -7.46
C PRO A 327 15.96 -2.34 -6.29
N MET A 328 15.86 -1.01 -6.38
CA MET A 328 15.19 -0.19 -5.36
C MET A 328 13.67 -0.44 -5.28
N CYS A 329 13.01 -0.72 -6.42
CA CYS A 329 11.61 -1.16 -6.44
C CYS A 329 11.41 -2.54 -5.77
N THR A 330 12.42 -3.42 -5.78
CA THR A 330 12.43 -4.67 -5.00
C THR A 330 12.61 -4.42 -3.50
N ALA A 331 13.60 -3.61 -3.13
CA ALA A 331 13.95 -3.37 -1.73
C ALA A 331 12.87 -2.58 -0.96
N SER A 332 12.35 -1.51 -1.57
CA SER A 332 11.66 -0.46 -0.82
C SER A 332 10.39 -0.90 -0.08
N PRO A 333 9.49 -1.78 -0.60
CA PRO A 333 8.31 -2.19 0.17
C PRO A 333 8.64 -3.00 1.42
N LEU A 334 9.68 -3.84 1.34
CA LEU A 334 10.18 -4.59 2.49
C LEU A 334 10.89 -3.67 3.48
N TRP A 335 11.67 -2.69 2.98
CA TRP A 335 12.35 -1.72 3.83
C TRP A 335 11.38 -0.77 4.55
N TRP A 336 10.32 -0.30 3.88
CA TRP A 336 9.25 0.48 4.52
C TRP A 336 8.57 -0.33 5.63
N ARG A 337 8.30 -1.63 5.44
CA ARG A 337 7.78 -2.49 6.51
C ARG A 337 8.78 -2.73 7.63
N PHE A 338 10.07 -2.87 7.35
CA PHE A 338 11.12 -2.94 8.37
C PHE A 338 11.11 -1.67 9.25
N LEU A 339 11.20 -0.49 8.64
CA LEU A 339 11.19 0.80 9.33
C LEU A 339 9.88 1.07 10.09
N GLN A 340 8.73 0.72 9.51
CA GLN A 340 7.44 0.80 10.20
C GLN A 340 7.42 -0.03 11.48
N ASN A 341 7.95 -1.26 11.45
CA ASN A 341 7.95 -2.14 12.62
C ASN A 341 8.97 -1.71 13.68
N LEU A 342 10.12 -1.15 13.30
CA LEU A 342 11.01 -0.49 14.26
C LEU A 342 10.34 0.73 14.90
N ARG A 343 9.58 1.52 14.13
CA ARG A 343 8.83 2.66 14.68
C ARG A 343 7.70 2.21 15.62
N GLN A 344 6.98 1.12 15.32
CA GLN A 344 6.00 0.56 16.25
C GLN A 344 6.65 -0.05 17.50
N CYS A 345 7.86 -0.61 17.41
CA CYS A 345 8.66 -1.02 18.57
C CYS A 345 8.98 0.18 19.48
N TYR A 346 9.24 1.35 18.88
CA TYR A 346 9.50 2.60 19.58
C TYR A 346 8.24 3.18 20.23
N ASP A 347 7.17 3.43 19.45
CA ASP A 347 5.94 4.05 19.96
C ASP A 347 5.27 3.19 21.06
N ALA A 348 5.33 1.87 20.94
CA ALA A 348 4.77 0.94 21.93
C ALA A 348 5.73 0.59 23.08
N LYS A 349 6.97 1.11 23.08
CA LYS A 349 8.04 0.80 24.04
C LYS A 349 8.20 -0.71 24.32
N LYS A 350 8.17 -1.53 23.27
CA LYS A 350 8.09 -2.99 23.44
C LYS A 350 8.76 -3.77 22.33
N ARG A 351 9.74 -4.60 22.67
CA ARG A 351 10.48 -5.47 21.71
C ARG A 351 9.56 -6.43 20.93
N TRP A 352 8.63 -7.12 21.61
CA TRP A 352 7.73 -8.13 20.98
C TRP A 352 6.29 -7.63 20.85
N PRO A 353 5.62 -7.74 19.68
CA PRO A 353 6.04 -8.48 18.47
C PRO A 353 6.91 -7.69 17.49
N TYR A 354 7.03 -6.38 17.67
CA TYR A 354 7.45 -5.46 16.61
C TYR A 354 8.86 -5.71 16.05
N LEU A 355 9.85 -6.00 16.89
CA LEU A 355 11.22 -6.30 16.45
C LEU A 355 11.32 -7.63 15.67
N GLY A 356 10.50 -8.63 16.04
CA GLY A 356 10.38 -9.87 15.26
C GLY A 356 9.76 -9.61 13.88
N ASN A 357 8.74 -8.75 13.82
CA ASN A 357 8.13 -8.37 12.56
C ASN A 357 9.12 -7.54 11.70
N ALA A 358 9.92 -6.67 12.29
CA ALA A 358 10.99 -5.96 11.59
C ALA A 358 12.02 -6.95 10.99
N LEU A 359 12.51 -7.89 11.80
CA LEU A 359 13.44 -8.95 11.37
C LEU A 359 12.89 -9.78 10.19
N LYS A 360 11.57 -10.05 10.19
CA LYS A 360 10.88 -10.76 9.10
C LYS A 360 11.04 -10.07 7.74
N TYR A 361 10.81 -8.75 7.66
CA TYR A 361 10.98 -8.00 6.41
C TYR A 361 12.44 -7.72 6.08
N PHE A 362 13.30 -7.52 7.09
CA PHE A 362 14.74 -7.36 6.89
C PHE A 362 15.37 -8.59 6.23
N ILE A 363 15.16 -9.80 6.78
CA ILE A 363 15.70 -11.04 6.19
C ILE A 363 15.14 -11.26 4.77
N ALA A 364 13.85 -10.95 4.54
CA ALA A 364 13.25 -11.04 3.21
C ALA A 364 13.92 -10.08 2.21
N ALA A 365 14.25 -8.86 2.63
CA ALA A 365 14.94 -7.88 1.82
C ALA A 365 16.36 -8.35 1.47
N GLU A 366 17.17 -8.74 2.46
CA GLU A 366 18.55 -9.17 2.23
C GLU A 366 18.64 -10.42 1.31
N VAL A 367 17.73 -11.38 1.46
CA VAL A 367 17.63 -12.54 0.55
C VAL A 367 17.28 -12.11 -0.88
N ALA A 368 16.31 -11.21 -1.05
CA ALA A 368 15.92 -10.70 -2.36
C ALA A 368 17.06 -9.90 -3.03
N MET A 369 17.70 -8.98 -2.28
CA MET A 369 18.78 -8.15 -2.80
C MET A 369 20.05 -8.94 -3.10
N PHE A 370 20.35 -10.00 -2.34
CA PHE A 370 21.40 -10.94 -2.72
C PHE A 370 21.08 -11.64 -4.04
N GLY A 371 19.83 -12.10 -4.24
CA GLY A 371 19.38 -12.73 -5.49
C GLY A 371 19.49 -11.79 -6.70
N VAL A 372 19.18 -10.51 -6.51
CA VAL A 372 19.30 -9.44 -7.52
C VAL A 372 20.76 -9.15 -7.88
N PHE A 373 21.64 -8.93 -6.89
CA PHE A 373 23.02 -8.49 -7.13
C PHE A 373 24.04 -9.63 -7.27
N ASN A 374 23.68 -10.89 -6.97
CA ASN A 374 24.56 -12.05 -7.13
C ASN A 374 23.84 -13.19 -7.90
N PRO A 375 23.34 -12.95 -9.13
CA PRO A 375 22.55 -13.93 -9.88
C PRO A 375 23.31 -15.24 -10.11
N SER A 376 24.63 -15.21 -10.31
CA SER A 376 25.48 -16.40 -10.43
C SER A 376 25.65 -17.21 -9.12
N ARG A 377 25.01 -16.77 -8.02
CA ARG A 377 24.95 -17.47 -6.72
C ARG A 377 23.52 -17.67 -6.22
N LYS A 378 22.49 -17.33 -7.01
CA LYS A 378 21.07 -17.57 -6.70
C LYS A 378 20.77 -19.08 -6.53
N GLU A 379 21.52 -19.94 -7.22
CA GLU A 379 21.38 -21.41 -7.11
C GLU A 379 22.32 -22.03 -6.06
N SER A 380 23.05 -21.21 -5.28
CA SER A 380 23.88 -21.74 -4.20
C SER A 380 23.02 -22.32 -3.08
N PHE A 381 23.43 -23.47 -2.53
CA PHE A 381 22.77 -24.11 -1.40
C PHE A 381 22.56 -23.16 -0.20
N LEU A 382 23.51 -22.23 0.02
CA LEU A 382 23.40 -21.20 1.06
C LEU A 382 22.25 -20.23 0.79
N TRP A 383 22.17 -19.63 -0.41
CA TRP A 383 21.05 -18.72 -0.73
C TRP A 383 19.71 -19.44 -0.68
N LEU A 384 19.62 -20.66 -1.23
CA LEU A 384 18.40 -21.45 -1.19
C LEU A 384 17.97 -21.78 0.26
N SER A 385 18.92 -22.10 1.14
CA SER A 385 18.65 -22.32 2.57
C SER A 385 18.13 -21.05 3.24
N CYS A 386 18.74 -19.89 2.98
CA CYS A 386 18.28 -18.60 3.49
C CYS A 386 16.89 -18.22 2.95
N PHE A 387 16.61 -18.47 1.66
CA PHE A 387 15.32 -18.24 1.02
C PHE A 387 14.20 -19.11 1.60
N VAL A 388 14.48 -20.40 1.82
CA VAL A 388 13.53 -21.32 2.48
C VAL A 388 13.32 -20.92 3.94
N ALA A 389 14.38 -20.60 4.70
CA ALA A 389 14.26 -20.15 6.08
C ALA A 389 13.45 -18.83 6.20
N ALA A 390 13.71 -17.86 5.32
CA ALA A 390 12.96 -16.59 5.26
C ALA A 390 11.48 -16.82 4.90
N THR A 391 11.18 -17.75 3.99
CA THR A 391 9.81 -18.10 3.61
C THR A 391 9.08 -18.82 4.74
N LEU A 392 9.74 -19.77 5.42
CA LEU A 392 9.18 -20.50 6.56
C LEU A 392 8.93 -19.59 7.78
N TYR A 393 9.83 -18.65 8.08
CA TYR A 393 9.62 -17.67 9.15
C TYR A 393 8.41 -16.77 8.87
N GLN A 394 8.17 -16.44 7.59
CA GLN A 394 7.01 -15.66 7.16
C GLN A 394 5.70 -16.44 7.21
N ILE A 395 5.70 -17.71 6.82
CA ILE A 395 4.55 -18.62 7.00
C ILE A 395 4.21 -18.76 8.49
N TRP A 396 5.24 -18.94 9.35
CA TRP A 396 5.07 -18.95 10.81
C TRP A 396 4.46 -17.64 11.31
N TRP A 397 4.93 -16.50 10.80
CA TRP A 397 4.42 -15.18 11.19
C TRP A 397 2.95 -14.98 10.83
N ASP A 398 2.56 -15.28 9.58
CA ASP A 398 1.17 -15.18 9.13
C ASP A 398 0.25 -15.96 10.09
N VAL A 399 0.63 -17.20 10.39
CA VAL A 399 -0.14 -18.15 11.21
C VAL A 399 -0.25 -17.73 12.67
N PHE A 400 0.87 -17.43 13.33
CA PHE A 400 0.89 -17.24 14.78
C PHE A 400 0.72 -15.79 15.22
N MET A 401 1.04 -14.81 14.37
CA MET A 401 1.09 -13.39 14.75
C MET A 401 0.06 -12.53 14.03
N ASP A 402 -0.01 -12.61 12.70
CA ASP A 402 -0.96 -11.81 11.91
C ASP A 402 -2.39 -12.34 12.02
N TRP A 403 -2.56 -13.66 12.19
CA TRP A 403 -3.86 -14.29 12.33
C TRP A 403 -4.14 -14.88 13.73
N GLU A 404 -3.13 -15.07 14.58
CA GLU A 404 -3.27 -15.83 15.86
C GLU A 404 -4.08 -17.12 15.66
N LEU A 405 -3.85 -17.82 14.54
CA LEU A 405 -4.77 -18.79 13.97
C LEU A 405 -4.92 -20.04 14.84
N PHE A 406 -3.82 -20.45 15.45
CA PHE A 406 -3.70 -21.67 16.23
C PHE A 406 -3.45 -21.39 17.72
N VAL A 407 -4.05 -22.24 18.55
CA VAL A 407 -3.85 -22.30 20.00
C VAL A 407 -3.43 -23.73 20.36
N PHE A 408 -2.39 -23.85 21.16
CA PHE A 408 -1.96 -25.12 21.73
C PHE A 408 -2.85 -25.45 22.94
N GLU A 409 -3.63 -26.52 22.86
CA GLU A 409 -4.48 -26.98 23.95
C GLU A 409 -4.33 -28.49 24.16
N LYS A 410 -3.96 -28.91 25.38
CA LYS A 410 -3.84 -30.32 25.80
C LYS A 410 -2.98 -31.16 24.82
N GLY A 411 -1.82 -30.64 24.43
CA GLY A 411 -0.91 -31.30 23.49
C GLY A 411 -1.35 -31.29 22.01
N SER A 412 -2.46 -30.62 21.68
CA SER A 412 -3.01 -30.56 20.32
C SER A 412 -3.07 -29.13 19.78
N VAL A 413 -2.76 -28.96 18.49
CA VAL A 413 -2.93 -27.69 17.77
C VAL A 413 -4.39 -27.57 17.34
N LYS A 414 -5.07 -26.48 17.72
CA LYS A 414 -6.47 -26.20 17.37
C LYS A 414 -6.65 -24.77 16.87
N LEU A 415 -7.66 -24.54 16.03
CA LEU A 415 -8.05 -23.19 15.61
C LEU A 415 -8.47 -22.33 16.82
N ARG A 416 -8.15 -21.03 16.76
CA ARG A 416 -8.49 -20.06 17.81
C ARG A 416 -9.99 -20.06 18.16
N ARG A 417 -10.31 -19.88 19.44
CA ARG A 417 -11.68 -20.02 19.97
C ARG A 417 -12.63 -18.91 19.51
N THR A 418 -12.16 -17.66 19.43
CA THR A 418 -12.96 -16.53 18.91
C THR A 418 -12.72 -16.38 17.40
N ARG A 419 -13.80 -16.51 16.63
CA ARG A 419 -13.86 -16.50 15.16
C ARG A 419 -15.20 -15.94 14.74
N ILE A 420 -15.27 -15.23 13.61
CA ILE A 420 -16.51 -14.64 13.08
C ILE A 420 -17.17 -15.59 12.08
N TYR A 421 -16.42 -16.18 11.15
CA TYR A 421 -16.93 -17.33 10.42
C TYR A 421 -17.02 -18.53 11.36
N GLN A 422 -18.24 -19.04 11.54
CA GLN A 422 -18.51 -20.25 12.31
C GLN A 422 -17.81 -21.48 11.71
N GLN A 423 -17.74 -21.55 10.38
CA GLN A 423 -17.25 -22.70 9.61
C GLN A 423 -15.73 -22.91 9.76
N PRO A 424 -15.26 -23.99 10.41
CA PRO A 424 -13.83 -24.18 10.70
C PRO A 424 -12.98 -24.48 9.47
N TRP A 425 -13.55 -25.08 8.42
CA TRP A 425 -12.81 -25.51 7.23
C TRP A 425 -12.19 -24.33 6.47
N ILE A 426 -12.86 -23.18 6.42
CA ILE A 426 -12.39 -21.97 5.70
C ILE A 426 -10.99 -21.56 6.20
N TYR A 427 -10.77 -21.59 7.51
CA TYR A 427 -9.50 -21.23 8.15
C TYR A 427 -8.36 -22.20 7.78
N TRP A 428 -8.66 -23.51 7.73
CA TRP A 428 -7.70 -24.51 7.28
C TRP A 428 -7.39 -24.37 5.79
N THR A 429 -8.39 -24.11 4.95
CA THR A 429 -8.21 -23.84 3.52
C THR A 429 -7.34 -22.60 3.29
N ILE A 430 -7.58 -21.50 3.99
CA ILE A 430 -6.75 -20.28 3.89
C ILE A 430 -5.30 -20.56 4.32
N PHE A 431 -5.10 -21.28 5.42
CA PHE A 431 -3.77 -21.68 5.88
C PHE A 431 -3.02 -22.51 4.83
N VAL A 432 -3.65 -23.57 4.29
CA VAL A 432 -3.03 -24.46 3.30
C VAL A 432 -2.73 -23.71 1.99
N ILE A 433 -3.65 -22.87 1.50
CA ILE A 433 -3.41 -22.05 0.31
C ILE A 433 -2.24 -21.09 0.55
N ASN A 434 -2.24 -20.34 1.65
CA ASN A 434 -1.17 -19.38 1.94
C ASN A 434 0.20 -20.06 2.12
N PHE A 435 0.25 -21.26 2.71
CA PHE A 435 1.49 -22.05 2.83
C PHE A 435 2.14 -22.27 1.47
N PHE A 436 1.38 -22.76 0.47
CA PHE A 436 1.92 -23.01 -0.87
C PHE A 436 2.18 -21.71 -1.65
N LEU A 437 1.25 -20.76 -1.63
CA LEU A 437 1.39 -19.53 -2.42
C LEU A 437 2.46 -18.58 -1.88
N ARG A 438 2.92 -18.71 -0.61
CA ARG A 438 4.04 -17.90 -0.10
C ARG A 438 5.35 -18.19 -0.83
N PHE A 439 5.58 -19.42 -1.31
CA PHE A 439 6.74 -19.74 -2.14
C PHE A 439 6.69 -19.01 -3.49
N CYS A 440 5.52 -18.93 -4.13
CA CYS A 440 5.32 -18.13 -5.34
C CYS A 440 5.59 -16.64 -5.09
N TRP A 441 5.12 -16.11 -3.95
CA TRP A 441 5.37 -14.72 -3.58
C TRP A 441 6.86 -14.40 -3.38
N THR A 442 7.62 -15.23 -2.66
CA THR A 442 9.06 -14.95 -2.47
C THR A 442 9.84 -15.01 -3.79
N LEU A 443 9.39 -15.80 -4.78
CA LEU A 443 9.94 -15.79 -6.14
C LEU A 443 9.62 -14.51 -6.92
N SER A 444 8.54 -13.78 -6.59
CA SER A 444 8.17 -12.54 -7.28
C SER A 444 9.21 -11.42 -7.14
N PHE A 445 10.02 -11.45 -6.08
CA PHE A 445 11.11 -10.49 -5.85
C PHE A 445 12.29 -10.62 -6.81
N LEU A 446 12.46 -11.80 -7.44
CA LEU A 446 13.46 -11.98 -8.47
C LEU A 446 12.97 -11.25 -9.75
N PRO A 447 13.68 -10.19 -10.21
CA PRO A 447 13.28 -9.45 -11.40
C PRO A 447 13.39 -10.39 -12.61
N PRO A 448 12.49 -10.31 -13.60
CA PRO A 448 12.47 -11.26 -14.73
C PRO A 448 13.73 -11.15 -15.60
N HIS A 449 14.36 -9.96 -15.66
CA HIS A 449 15.59 -9.71 -16.40
C HIS A 449 16.58 -8.91 -15.53
N TYR A 450 17.88 -9.13 -15.75
CA TYR A 450 18.98 -8.41 -15.10
C TYR A 450 20.10 -8.10 -16.11
N LEU A 451 20.89 -7.06 -15.88
CA LEU A 451 22.13 -6.86 -16.63
C LEU A 451 23.17 -7.86 -16.14
N ASN A 452 23.67 -8.70 -17.04
CA ASN A 452 24.82 -9.56 -16.76
C ASN A 452 26.12 -8.75 -16.80
N ARG A 453 27.25 -9.37 -16.41
CA ARG A 453 28.55 -8.71 -16.29
C ARG A 453 29.13 -8.18 -17.62
N ALA A 454 28.58 -8.60 -18.77
CA ALA A 454 28.96 -8.07 -20.08
C ALA A 454 28.10 -6.85 -20.50
N GLY A 455 27.21 -6.35 -19.63
CA GLY A 455 26.27 -5.28 -19.97
C GLY A 455 25.10 -5.73 -20.85
N VAL A 456 24.89 -7.04 -20.98
CA VAL A 456 23.80 -7.62 -21.79
C VAL A 456 22.63 -8.01 -20.90
N LEU A 457 21.41 -7.69 -21.33
CA LEU A 457 20.19 -8.08 -20.63
C LEU A 457 20.02 -9.60 -20.68
N SER A 458 19.78 -10.21 -19.52
CA SER A 458 19.71 -11.67 -19.34
C SER A 458 18.49 -12.04 -18.52
N ASP A 459 17.83 -13.14 -18.88
CA ASP A 459 16.65 -13.64 -18.18
C ASP A 459 17.02 -14.35 -16.87
N THR A 460 16.25 -14.11 -15.82
CA THR A 460 16.47 -14.69 -14.49
C THR A 460 16.01 -16.16 -14.39
N PHE A 461 15.11 -16.56 -15.28
CA PHE A 461 14.60 -17.92 -15.43
C PHE A 461 14.67 -18.30 -16.92
N GLU A 462 15.23 -19.46 -17.25
CA GLU A 462 15.47 -19.84 -18.65
C GLU A 462 14.26 -20.56 -19.28
N GLY A 463 13.90 -20.19 -20.51
CA GLY A 463 12.96 -20.91 -21.38
C GLY A 463 11.47 -20.52 -21.28
N ASP A 464 10.68 -21.13 -22.18
CA ASP A 464 9.26 -20.81 -22.43
C ASP A 464 8.33 -20.97 -21.21
N LEU A 465 8.78 -21.68 -20.17
CA LEU A 465 8.07 -21.83 -18.91
C LEU A 465 7.77 -20.47 -18.25
N THR A 466 8.62 -19.47 -18.48
CA THR A 466 8.46 -18.09 -17.98
C THR A 466 7.11 -17.47 -18.34
N ALA A 467 6.66 -17.60 -19.60
CA ALA A 467 5.41 -17.02 -20.07
C ALA A 467 4.16 -17.56 -19.35
N ILE A 468 4.24 -18.77 -18.80
CA ILE A 468 3.17 -19.40 -18.01
C ILE A 468 3.35 -19.14 -16.51
N LEU A 469 4.59 -19.18 -16.01
CA LEU A 469 4.93 -18.95 -14.61
C LEU A 469 4.66 -17.52 -14.14
N ASP A 470 5.01 -16.49 -14.92
CA ASP A 470 4.88 -15.09 -14.50
C ASP A 470 3.42 -14.69 -14.19
N PRO A 471 2.43 -14.93 -15.07
CA PRO A 471 1.02 -14.66 -14.77
C PRO A 471 0.47 -15.53 -13.62
N THR A 472 0.98 -16.75 -13.47
CA THR A 472 0.58 -17.67 -12.39
C THR A 472 1.09 -17.20 -11.04
N ILE A 473 2.32 -16.70 -10.96
CA ILE A 473 2.93 -16.13 -9.75
C ILE A 473 2.22 -14.83 -9.33
N ALA A 474 1.93 -13.94 -10.28
CA ALA A 474 1.15 -12.72 -10.02
C ALA A 474 -0.26 -13.05 -9.47
N SER A 475 -0.98 -13.96 -10.15
CA SER A 475 -2.32 -14.40 -9.74
C SER A 475 -2.31 -15.07 -8.36
N ALA A 476 -1.30 -15.90 -8.09
CA ALA A 476 -1.08 -16.52 -6.80
C ALA A 476 -0.91 -15.49 -5.68
N GLU A 477 -0.12 -14.43 -5.90
CA GLU A 477 0.08 -13.41 -4.87
C GLU A 477 -1.18 -12.58 -4.60
N ILE A 478 -1.93 -12.20 -5.64
CA ILE A 478 -3.20 -11.48 -5.50
C ILE A 478 -4.19 -12.29 -4.64
N ILE A 479 -4.32 -13.59 -4.92
CA ILE A 479 -5.17 -14.50 -4.14
C ILE A 479 -4.64 -14.60 -2.70
N ARG A 480 -3.34 -14.86 -2.52
CA ARG A 480 -2.71 -15.02 -1.21
C ARG A 480 -2.91 -13.77 -0.34
N ARG A 481 -2.66 -12.57 -0.87
CA ARG A 481 -2.84 -11.32 -0.12
C ARG A 481 -4.30 -11.06 0.23
N THR A 482 -5.24 -11.40 -0.65
CA THR A 482 -6.69 -11.31 -0.37
C THR A 482 -7.10 -12.21 0.80
N LEU A 483 -6.60 -13.46 0.83
CA LEU A 483 -6.89 -14.40 1.92
C LEU A 483 -6.21 -14.00 3.24
N TRP A 484 -4.99 -13.48 3.20
CA TRP A 484 -4.31 -12.88 4.35
C TRP A 484 -5.08 -11.67 4.89
N GLY A 485 -5.56 -10.79 4.00
CA GLY A 485 -6.34 -9.61 4.35
C GLY A 485 -7.64 -9.95 5.07
N LEU A 486 -8.36 -10.97 4.62
CA LEU A 486 -9.57 -11.48 5.27
C LEU A 486 -9.31 -11.85 6.75
N LEU A 487 -8.33 -12.72 7.02
CA LEU A 487 -8.04 -13.15 8.41
C LEU A 487 -7.38 -12.05 9.25
N ARG A 488 -6.57 -11.16 8.64
CA ARG A 488 -5.90 -10.05 9.34
C ARG A 488 -6.89 -8.99 9.83
N VAL A 489 -7.87 -8.62 9.00
CA VAL A 489 -8.94 -7.66 9.37
C VAL A 489 -9.89 -8.29 10.40
N GLU A 490 -10.21 -9.58 10.26
CA GLU A 490 -11.01 -10.30 11.26
C GLU A 490 -10.35 -10.27 12.66
N LEU A 491 -9.05 -10.54 12.73
CA LEU A 491 -8.33 -10.53 14.00
C LEU A 491 -8.29 -9.12 14.62
N GLU A 492 -8.05 -8.08 13.82
CA GLU A 492 -8.04 -6.71 14.35
C GLU A 492 -9.43 -6.26 14.79
N ALA A 493 -10.50 -6.67 14.11
CA ALA A 493 -11.87 -6.46 14.57
C ALA A 493 -12.16 -7.17 15.90
N ILE A 494 -11.68 -8.42 16.07
CA ILE A 494 -11.78 -9.16 17.34
C ILE A 494 -11.01 -8.45 18.46
N LYS A 495 -9.80 -7.94 18.18
CA LYS A 495 -8.96 -7.22 19.14
C LYS A 495 -9.58 -5.86 19.52
N THR A 496 -10.04 -5.09 18.55
CA THR A 496 -10.68 -3.79 18.74
C THR A 496 -12.00 -3.92 19.50
N ALA A 497 -12.88 -4.87 19.14
CA ALA A 497 -14.13 -5.14 19.86
C ALA A 497 -13.95 -5.68 21.29
N ARG A 498 -12.72 -6.04 21.71
CA ARG A 498 -12.36 -6.34 23.10
C ARG A 498 -11.86 -5.12 23.85
N LYS A 499 -11.07 -4.25 23.20
CA LYS A 499 -10.56 -2.98 23.76
C LYS A 499 -11.67 -1.94 23.93
N GLU A 500 -12.55 -1.83 22.93
CA GLU A 500 -13.57 -0.79 22.83
C GLU A 500 -14.98 -1.41 22.70
N PRO A 501 -15.60 -1.84 23.82
CA PRO A 501 -16.92 -2.47 23.80
C PRO A 501 -18.05 -1.58 23.25
N HIS A 502 -17.86 -0.26 23.15
CA HIS A 502 -18.84 0.65 22.55
C HIS A 502 -18.94 0.49 21.02
N LEU A 503 -17.85 0.07 20.35
CA LEU A 503 -17.86 -0.30 18.93
C LEU A 503 -18.48 -1.68 18.66
N LYS A 504 -18.81 -2.44 19.71
CA LYS A 504 -19.28 -3.83 19.66
C LYS A 504 -20.77 -3.98 19.25
N GLY A 505 -21.39 -2.94 18.71
CA GLY A 505 -22.82 -2.89 18.34
C GLY A 505 -23.30 -3.87 17.23
N ALA A 506 -22.46 -4.81 16.80
CA ALA A 506 -22.77 -5.86 15.81
C ALA A 506 -22.39 -7.29 16.30
N TRP A 507 -22.11 -7.46 17.60
CA TRP A 507 -21.38 -8.63 18.14
C TRP A 507 -22.01 -9.27 19.39
N VAL A 508 -23.33 -9.12 19.59
CA VAL A 508 -23.94 -9.34 20.92
C VAL A 508 -24.19 -10.82 21.25
N ASP A 509 -24.60 -11.66 20.28
CA ASP A 509 -25.43 -12.83 20.63
C ASP A 509 -24.70 -14.18 20.83
N GLU A 510 -23.66 -14.54 20.06
CA GLU A 510 -23.09 -15.92 20.13
C GLU A 510 -21.99 -16.16 21.19
N GLN A 511 -21.46 -15.12 21.85
CA GLN A 511 -20.44 -15.30 22.92
C GLN A 511 -20.99 -15.06 24.33
N ARG A 512 -22.19 -14.47 24.49
CA ARG A 512 -22.72 -14.06 25.80
C ARG A 512 -23.33 -15.24 26.59
N GLN A 513 -23.81 -16.27 25.91
CA GLN A 513 -24.42 -17.45 26.56
C GLN A 513 -23.41 -18.47 27.12
N LEU A 514 -22.13 -18.39 26.77
CA LEU A 514 -21.10 -19.39 27.14
C LEU A 514 -20.02 -18.89 28.11
N LYS A 515 -20.12 -17.66 28.64
CA LYS A 515 -19.06 -17.08 29.51
C LYS A 515 -19.50 -16.37 30.79
N VAL A 516 -20.73 -16.61 31.26
CA VAL A 516 -21.24 -16.10 32.55
C VAL A 516 -20.78 -16.98 33.76
N LYS A 517 -19.90 -17.96 33.55
CA LYS A 517 -19.39 -18.82 34.64
C LYS A 517 -17.91 -19.24 34.49
N THR A 518 -17.00 -18.29 34.65
CA THR A 518 -15.67 -18.53 35.24
C THR A 518 -15.11 -17.23 35.80
N SER A 519 -14.36 -17.30 36.89
CA SER A 519 -14.12 -16.18 37.82
C SER A 519 -13.02 -15.20 37.38
N SER A 520 -13.06 -14.02 38.00
CA SER A 520 -12.00 -13.03 38.03
C SER A 520 -10.74 -13.55 38.73
N THR A 521 -9.58 -13.12 38.23
CA THR A 521 -8.36 -12.91 39.02
C THR A 521 -7.59 -11.81 38.32
N GLN A 522 -7.34 -10.69 39.01
CA GLN A 522 -6.35 -9.70 38.58
C GLN A 522 -5.07 -9.96 39.36
N SER A 523 -3.93 -9.86 38.67
CA SER A 523 -2.61 -9.73 39.27
C SER A 523 -2.03 -8.39 38.82
N SER A 524 -1.81 -7.48 39.77
CA SER A 524 -0.94 -6.33 39.54
C SER A 524 0.51 -6.80 39.43
N ILE A 525 1.26 -6.20 38.51
CA ILE A 525 2.72 -6.33 38.44
C ILE A 525 3.26 -4.90 38.57
N HIS A 526 4.26 -4.71 39.43
CA HIS A 526 5.12 -3.53 39.44
C HIS A 526 6.29 -3.84 38.52
N ASP A 527 6.48 -3.02 37.49
CA ASP A 527 7.63 -3.04 36.57
C ASP A 527 7.99 -1.58 36.23
N ASP A 528 8.50 -0.83 37.20
CA ASP A 528 8.90 0.58 37.02
C ASP A 528 10.39 0.72 36.63
N ASP A 529 11.27 -0.18 37.09
CA ASP A 529 12.72 -0.14 36.82
C ASP A 529 13.11 -0.62 35.40
N ASP A 530 12.41 -1.63 34.86
CA ASP A 530 12.69 -2.22 33.53
C ASP A 530 12.35 -1.25 32.37
N PHE A 531 11.62 -0.17 32.67
CA PHE A 531 11.10 0.78 31.68
C PHE A 531 12.17 1.76 31.17
N GLU A 532 13.07 2.24 32.04
CA GLU A 532 14.01 3.32 31.68
C GLU A 532 15.19 2.82 30.82
N GLU A 533 15.68 1.59 31.07
CA GLU A 533 16.65 0.93 30.19
C GLU A 533 16.02 0.67 28.80
N SER A 534 14.78 0.15 28.76
CA SER A 534 14.07 -0.13 27.51
C SER A 534 13.92 1.10 26.60
N VAL A 535 13.73 2.30 27.17
CA VAL A 535 13.57 3.55 26.43
C VAL A 535 14.87 3.99 25.77
N ASN A 536 16.01 3.80 26.43
CA ASN A 536 17.32 4.12 25.87
C ASN A 536 17.69 3.17 24.73
N GLU A 537 17.45 1.87 24.88
CA GLU A 537 17.60 0.89 23.79
C GLU A 537 16.66 1.16 22.60
N VAL A 538 15.41 1.51 22.88
CA VAL A 538 14.39 1.82 21.87
C VAL A 538 14.82 3.05 21.05
N ARG A 539 15.39 4.06 21.69
CA ARG A 539 15.98 5.21 21.00
C ARG A 539 17.20 4.80 20.17
N LEU A 540 18.09 3.97 20.71
CA LEU A 540 19.24 3.42 19.99
C LEU A 540 18.81 2.62 18.75
N LEU A 541 17.73 1.83 18.82
CA LEU A 541 17.13 1.13 17.66
C LEU A 541 16.59 2.11 16.61
N GLY A 542 16.03 3.24 17.03
CA GLY A 542 15.62 4.33 16.15
C GLY A 542 16.81 4.94 15.41
N GLU A 543 17.88 5.30 16.12
CA GLU A 543 19.11 5.86 15.56
C GLU A 543 19.83 4.83 14.64
N LEU A 544 19.90 3.55 15.07
CA LEU A 544 20.39 2.43 14.25
C LEU A 544 19.57 2.19 12.97
N SER A 545 18.27 2.49 12.95
CA SER A 545 17.44 2.35 11.74
C SER A 545 17.85 3.35 10.63
N ILE A 546 18.34 4.53 11.03
CA ILE A 546 18.87 5.56 10.12
C ILE A 546 20.20 5.06 9.54
N TYR A 547 21.12 4.62 10.41
CA TYR A 547 22.39 4.04 9.98
C TYR A 547 22.20 2.81 9.08
N ALA A 548 21.28 1.89 9.43
CA ALA A 548 20.95 0.74 8.60
C ALA A 548 20.44 1.17 7.21
N THR A 549 19.58 2.19 7.13
CA THR A 549 19.08 2.71 5.84
C THR A 549 20.20 3.30 5.00
N ILE A 550 21.13 4.05 5.62
CA ILE A 550 22.32 4.60 4.96
C ILE A 550 23.26 3.48 4.49
N PHE A 551 23.59 2.51 5.34
CA PHE A 551 24.50 1.42 5.00
C PHE A 551 23.91 0.43 3.99
N THR A 552 22.61 0.13 4.03
CA THR A 552 21.94 -0.65 2.97
C THR A 552 21.92 0.12 1.65
N GLY A 553 21.66 1.43 1.66
CA GLY A 553 21.74 2.28 0.45
C GLY A 553 23.15 2.31 -0.15
N LEU A 554 24.18 2.52 0.67
CA LEU A 554 25.59 2.46 0.26
C LEU A 554 26.00 1.05 -0.19
N GLY A 555 25.48 0.00 0.45
CA GLY A 555 25.70 -1.39 0.08
C GLY A 555 25.11 -1.74 -1.28
N MET A 556 23.89 -1.26 -1.59
CA MET A 556 23.27 -1.37 -2.91
C MET A 556 24.09 -0.62 -3.98
N LEU A 557 24.56 0.59 -3.68
CA LEU A 557 25.42 1.37 -4.58
C LEU A 557 26.76 0.68 -4.86
N ALA A 558 27.40 0.11 -3.82
CA ALA A 558 28.65 -0.62 -3.95
C ALA A 558 28.47 -1.96 -4.70
N ALA A 559 27.37 -2.69 -4.45
CA ALA A 559 27.04 -3.93 -5.16
C ALA A 559 26.77 -3.67 -6.65
N ALA A 560 26.01 -2.62 -6.97
CA ALA A 560 25.79 -2.15 -8.34
C ALA A 560 27.09 -1.76 -9.05
N HIS A 561 27.92 -0.93 -8.41
CA HIS A 561 29.22 -0.53 -8.96
C HIS A 561 30.12 -1.76 -9.22
N ARG A 562 30.13 -2.74 -8.31
CA ARG A 562 30.89 -3.99 -8.45
C ARG A 562 30.43 -4.86 -9.62
N MET A 563 29.18 -4.77 -10.08
CA MET A 563 28.67 -5.47 -11.27
C MET A 563 29.14 -4.82 -12.59
N THR A 564 29.81 -3.66 -12.52
CA THR A 564 30.23 -2.84 -13.67
C THR A 564 31.70 -3.08 -14.06
N PHE A 565 32.39 -4.01 -13.38
CA PHE A 565 33.82 -4.36 -13.55
C PHE A 565 34.03 -5.88 -13.37
#